data_AF-A0A9W5LK14-F1
#
_entry.id   AF-A0A9W5LK14-F1
#
_cell.length_a   1.000
_cell.length_b   1.000
_cell.length_c   1.000
_cell.angle_alpha   90.00
_cell.angle_beta   90.00
_cell.angle_gamma   90.00
#
_symmetry.space_group_name_H-M   'P 1'
#
loop_
_entity.id
_entity.type
_entity.pdbx_description
1 polymer ?
#
loop_
_entity_poly.entity_id
_entity_poly.type
_entity_poly.pdbx_seq_one_letter_code
_entity_poly.pdbx_strand_id
1 'polypeptide(L)'
;MALINHQISMRLETAARKALRLNGRGGLYGVIDADYIDRIGRAFTVLVAAVSPYYRDGSVEDKAKIDSFLEKYLYLGDTDTPKEDYSSGVQEAAEELRKLVDELN
;
A
#
# COMPACT_ATOMS: atom_id res chain seq x y z
N MET A 1 -9.72 4.35 20.12
CA MET A 1 -8.89 3.49 19.25
C MET A 1 -7.51 4.11 19.15
N ALA A 2 -6.50 3.53 19.80
CA ALA A 2 -5.14 4.06 19.76
C ALA A 2 -4.53 3.72 18.39
N LEU A 3 -4.09 4.77 17.67
CA LEU A 3 -3.56 4.73 16.32
C LEU A 3 -2.38 3.75 16.19
N ILE A 4 -2.21 3.21 14.99
CA ILE A 4 -0.95 2.62 14.53
C ILE A 4 0.14 3.68 14.68
N ASN A 5 1.41 3.29 14.71
CA ASN A 5 2.47 4.29 14.63
C ASN A 5 2.29 5.07 13.31
N HIS A 6 1.82 6.32 13.40
CA HIS A 6 1.54 7.18 12.26
C HIS A 6 2.73 7.28 11.29
N GLN A 7 3.97 7.15 11.79
CA GLN A 7 5.16 7.10 10.95
C GLN A 7 5.18 5.92 9.98
N ILE A 8 4.64 4.76 10.38
CA ILE A 8 4.52 3.58 9.52
C ILE A 8 3.53 3.86 8.39
N SER A 9 2.36 4.42 8.71
CA SER A 9 1.35 4.78 7.72
C SER A 9 1.84 5.84 6.73
N MET A 10 2.60 6.83 7.20
CA MET A 10 3.25 7.82 6.33
C MET A 10 4.28 7.19 5.36
N ARG A 11 4.96 6.10 5.75
CA ARG A 11 5.88 5.39 4.84
C ARG A 11 5.11 4.74 3.70
N LEU A 12 3.99 4.07 3.99
CA LEU A 12 3.15 3.48 2.97
C LEU A 12 2.53 4.56 2.06
N GLU A 13 2.00 5.65 2.62
CA GLU A 13 1.51 6.79 1.85
C GLU A 13 2.60 7.31 0.90
N THR A 14 3.82 7.52 1.39
CA THR A 14 4.93 8.03 0.58
C THR A 14 5.27 7.08 -0.58
N ALA A 15 5.33 5.77 -0.32
CA ALA A 15 5.57 4.77 -1.35
C ALA A 15 4.45 4.74 -2.40
N ALA A 16 3.19 4.78 -1.96
CA ALA A 16 2.02 4.80 -2.85
C ALA A 16 1.98 6.07 -3.71
N ARG A 17 2.27 7.25 -3.14
CA ARG A 17 2.36 8.51 -3.88
C ARG A 17 3.43 8.46 -4.96
N LYS A 18 4.61 7.91 -4.63
CA LYS A 18 5.70 7.73 -5.59
C LYS A 18 5.27 6.81 -6.75
N ALA A 19 4.65 5.68 -6.43
CA ALA A 19 4.13 4.72 -7.42
C ALA A 19 3.11 5.38 -8.37
N LEU A 20 2.23 6.22 -7.82
CA LEU A 20 1.20 6.94 -8.57
C LEU A 20 1.69 8.24 -9.23
N ARG A 21 2.97 8.59 -9.07
CA ARG A 21 3.56 9.85 -9.55
C ARG A 21 2.77 11.10 -9.12
N LEU A 22 2.22 11.08 -7.90
CA LEU A 22 1.45 12.18 -7.33
C LEU A 22 2.38 13.16 -6.59
N ASN A 23 2.31 14.45 -6.96
CA ASN A 23 3.03 15.52 -6.28
C ASN A 23 2.10 16.21 -5.27
N GLY A 24 2.34 16.05 -3.97
CA GLY A 24 1.58 16.70 -2.89
C GLY A 24 0.84 15.73 -1.98
N ARG A 25 0.11 16.28 -0.99
CA ARG A 25 -0.81 15.54 -0.10
C ARG A 25 -2.20 15.40 -0.74
N GLY A 26 -2.94 14.37 -0.34
CA GLY A 26 -4.21 13.97 -0.94
C GLY A 26 -4.05 13.18 -2.24
N GLY A 27 -5.02 12.33 -2.56
CA GLY A 27 -5.02 11.49 -3.75
C GLY A 27 -6.09 10.42 -3.63
N LEU A 28 -6.82 10.14 -4.71
CA LEU A 28 -7.93 9.18 -4.70
C LEU A 28 -8.92 9.42 -3.54
N TYR A 29 -9.35 10.68 -3.35
CA TYR A 29 -10.23 11.08 -2.25
C TYR A 29 -9.68 10.77 -0.83
N GLY A 30 -8.35 10.76 -0.70
CA GLY A 30 -7.65 10.53 0.56
C GLY A 30 -7.45 9.06 0.90
N VAL A 31 -7.79 8.13 0.00
CA VAL A 31 -7.61 6.69 0.21
C VAL A 31 -6.15 6.33 0.47
N ILE A 32 -5.19 7.04 -0.15
CA ILE A 32 -3.76 6.76 0.05
C ILE A 32 -3.14 7.50 1.23
N ASP A 33 -3.91 8.30 1.96
CA ASP A 33 -3.39 9.13 3.04
C ASP A 33 -3.16 8.29 4.31
N ALA A 34 -2.15 8.64 5.10
CA ALA A 34 -1.82 7.97 6.36
C ALA A 34 -3.01 7.96 7.32
N ASP A 35 -3.83 9.01 7.31
CA ASP A 35 -5.07 9.07 8.11
C ASP A 35 -6.07 7.97 7.72
N TYR A 36 -6.20 7.63 6.44
CA TYR A 36 -7.04 6.52 5.99
C TYR A 36 -6.47 5.19 6.48
N ILE A 37 -5.16 4.99 6.33
CA ILE A 37 -4.47 3.77 6.78
C ILE A 37 -4.62 3.58 8.30
N ASP A 38 -4.44 4.65 9.07
CA ASP A 38 -4.47 4.63 10.54
C ASP A 38 -5.87 4.45 11.12
N ARG A 39 -6.88 5.10 10.52
CA ARG A 39 -8.23 5.18 11.09
C ARG A 39 -9.15 4.11 10.54
N ILE A 40 -8.99 3.77 9.26
CA ILE A 40 -9.86 2.80 8.57
C ILE A 40 -9.25 1.40 8.58
N GLY A 41 -7.92 1.27 8.71
CA GLY A 41 -7.27 -0.04 8.78
C GLY A 41 -7.33 -0.82 7.48
N ARG A 42 -7.31 -0.13 6.32
CA ARG A 42 -7.46 -0.73 4.98
C ARG A 42 -6.25 -0.45 4.09
N ALA A 43 -5.05 -0.71 4.60
CA ALA A 43 -3.81 -0.54 3.85
C ALA A 43 -3.81 -1.34 2.53
N PHE A 44 -4.50 -2.48 2.45
CA PHE A 44 -4.62 -3.23 1.20
C PHE A 44 -5.23 -2.41 0.06
N THR A 45 -6.22 -1.54 0.33
CA THR A 45 -6.79 -0.65 -0.69
C THR A 45 -5.75 0.31 -1.25
N VAL A 46 -4.82 0.77 -0.40
CA VAL A 46 -3.70 1.65 -0.81
C VAL A 46 -2.74 0.90 -1.73
N LEU A 47 -2.43 -0.36 -1.40
CA LEU A 47 -1.58 -1.21 -2.23
C LEU A 47 -2.16 -1.43 -3.61
N VAL A 48 -3.44 -1.83 -3.68
CA VAL A 48 -4.16 -2.03 -4.96
C VAL A 48 -4.16 -0.75 -5.78
N ALA A 49 -4.47 0.39 -5.15
CA ALA A 49 -4.42 1.68 -5.82
C ALA A 49 -3.04 1.97 -6.41
N ALA A 50 -1.98 1.80 -5.63
CA ALA A 50 -0.60 2.11 -6.01
C ALA A 50 -0.11 1.29 -7.20
N VAL A 51 -0.45 0.00 -7.26
CA VAL A 51 0.00 -0.91 -8.34
C VAL A 51 -0.92 -0.89 -9.57
N SER A 52 -2.12 -0.31 -9.47
CA SER A 52 -3.12 -0.34 -10.55
C SER A 52 -2.63 0.19 -11.91
N PRO A 53 -1.79 1.25 -12.02
CA PRO A 53 -1.29 1.68 -13.32
C PRO A 53 -0.35 0.64 -13.94
N TYR A 54 0.52 0.04 -13.13
CA TYR A 54 1.46 -1.00 -13.55
C TYR A 54 0.74 -2.28 -13.95
N TYR A 55 -0.36 -2.61 -13.28
CA TYR A 55 -1.18 -3.76 -13.68
C TYR A 55 -1.88 -3.54 -15.02
N ARG A 56 -2.37 -2.32 -15.29
CA ARG A 56 -3.04 -1.99 -16.55
C ARG A 56 -2.09 -2.10 -17.74
N ASP A 57 -0.90 -1.52 -17.60
CA ASP A 57 0.04 -1.32 -18.71
C ASP A 57 1.17 -2.37 -18.76
N GLY A 58 1.28 -3.24 -17.74
CA GLY A 58 2.37 -4.20 -17.58
C GLY A 58 2.24 -5.49 -18.39
N SER A 59 3.37 -6.21 -18.50
CA SER A 59 3.45 -7.53 -19.15
C SER A 59 2.75 -8.62 -18.33
N VAL A 60 2.64 -9.83 -18.89
CA VAL A 60 2.11 -10.99 -18.15
C VAL A 60 2.97 -11.30 -16.92
N GLU A 61 4.29 -11.17 -17.04
CA GLU A 61 5.23 -11.39 -15.94
C GLU A 61 5.08 -10.33 -14.84
N ASP A 62 4.90 -9.06 -15.22
CA ASP A 62 4.69 -7.97 -14.27
C ASP A 62 3.37 -8.12 -13.51
N LYS A 63 2.31 -8.53 -14.21
CA LYS A 63 1.01 -8.83 -13.58
C LYS A 63 1.13 -9.96 -12.57
N ALA A 64 1.86 -11.02 -12.89
CA ALA A 64 2.09 -12.12 -11.96
C ALA A 64 2.87 -11.69 -10.70
N LYS A 65 3.87 -10.80 -10.84
CA LYS A 65 4.57 -10.20 -9.70
C LYS A 65 3.63 -9.36 -8.83
N ILE A 66 2.78 -8.54 -9.46
CA ILE A 66 1.79 -7.72 -8.75
C ILE A 66 0.76 -8.59 -8.03
N ASP A 67 0.24 -9.63 -8.69
CA ASP A 67 -0.73 -10.56 -8.09
C ASP A 67 -0.13 -11.25 -6.87
N SER A 68 1.12 -11.71 -6.96
CA SER A 68 1.84 -12.34 -5.84
C SER A 68 2.05 -11.37 -4.68
N PHE A 69 2.40 -10.11 -4.98
CA PHE A 69 2.54 -9.05 -3.99
C PHE A 69 1.20 -8.74 -3.29
N LEU A 70 0.11 -8.61 -4.04
CA LEU A 70 -1.21 -8.33 -3.48
C LEU A 70 -1.74 -9.51 -2.66
N GLU A 71 -1.54 -10.74 -3.11
CA GLU A 71 -1.95 -11.94 -2.37
C GLU A 71 -1.27 -11.99 -0.99
N LYS A 72 0.03 -11.72 -0.93
CA LYS A 72 0.80 -11.68 0.33
C LYS A 72 0.22 -10.71 1.36
N TYR A 73 -0.27 -9.56 0.92
CA TYR A 73 -0.75 -8.49 1.79
C TYR A 73 -2.28 -8.37 1.86
N LEU A 74 -3.02 -9.36 1.36
CA LEU A 74 -4.48 -9.37 1.35
C LEU A 74 -5.09 -9.15 2.75
N TYR A 75 -4.46 -9.70 3.78
CA TYR A 75 -4.89 -9.58 5.19
C TYR A 75 -4.90 -8.14 5.71
N LEU A 76 -4.15 -7.21 5.07
CA LEU A 76 -4.19 -5.78 5.41
C LEU A 76 -5.50 -5.09 4.97
N GLY A 77 -6.44 -5.83 4.38
CA GLY A 77 -7.82 -5.41 4.16
C GLY A 77 -8.81 -5.94 5.20
N ASP A 78 -8.37 -6.84 6.08
CA ASP A 78 -9.19 -7.50 7.09
C ASP A 78 -9.22 -6.71 8.41
N THR A 79 -10.41 -6.53 8.97
CA THR A 79 -10.62 -5.84 10.25
C THR A 79 -10.25 -6.69 11.46
N ASP A 80 -10.14 -8.01 11.29
CA ASP A 80 -9.83 -8.95 12.37
C ASP A 80 -8.31 -9.18 12.57
N THR A 81 -7.47 -8.61 11.69
CA THR A 81 -6.01 -8.71 11.82
C THR A 81 -5.52 -8.08 13.13
N PRO A 82 -4.74 -8.80 13.96
CA PRO A 82 -4.17 -8.25 15.18
C PRO A 82 -3.36 -6.98 14.91
N LYS A 83 -3.47 -6.00 15.81
CA LYS A 83 -2.88 -4.66 15.59
C LYS A 83 -1.36 -4.71 15.33
N GLU A 84 -0.63 -5.56 16.05
CA GLU A 84 0.83 -5.69 15.89
C GLU A 84 1.19 -6.30 14.53
N ASP A 85 0.43 -7.31 14.10
CA ASP A 85 0.59 -7.94 12.78
C ASP A 85 0.23 -6.97 11.66
N TYR A 86 -0.85 -6.21 11.81
CA TYR A 86 -1.22 -5.16 10.86
C TYR A 86 -0.13 -4.10 10.77
N SER A 87 0.37 -3.60 11.90
CA SER A 87 1.40 -2.55 11.91
C SER A 87 2.70 -3.01 11.25
N SER A 88 3.13 -4.24 11.56
CA SER A 88 4.32 -4.86 10.97
C SER A 88 4.12 -5.09 9.47
N GLY A 89 2.94 -5.58 9.09
CA GLY A 89 2.54 -5.79 7.70
C GLY A 89 2.53 -4.51 6.86
N VAL A 90 1.99 -3.41 7.39
CA VAL A 90 2.01 -2.10 6.70
C VAL A 90 3.45 -1.62 6.49
N GLN A 91 4.32 -1.79 7.48
CA GLN A 91 5.72 -1.42 7.36
C GLN A 91 6.41 -2.23 6.25
N GLU A 92 6.25 -3.55 6.28
CA GLU A 92 6.85 -4.45 5.29
C GLU A 92 6.31 -4.18 3.89
N ALA A 93 4.98 -4.00 3.76
CA ALA A 93 4.34 -3.69 2.49
C ALA A 93 4.82 -2.36 1.90
N ALA A 94 5.12 -1.36 2.73
CA ALA A 94 5.69 -0.10 2.24
C ALA A 94 7.08 -0.28 1.63
N GLU A 95 7.93 -1.12 2.23
CA GLU A 95 9.27 -1.42 1.72
C GLU A 95 9.22 -2.27 0.45
N GLU A 96 8.35 -3.28 0.41
CA GLU A 96 8.19 -4.14 -0.76
C GLU A 96 7.49 -3.44 -1.91
N LEU A 97 6.49 -2.59 -1.66
CA LEU A 97 5.87 -1.76 -2.69
C LEU A 97 6.91 -0.89 -3.41
N ARG A 98 7.85 -0.30 -2.65
CA ARG A 98 8.91 0.51 -3.23
C ARG A 98 9.81 -0.33 -4.14
N LYS A 99 10.23 -1.52 -3.70
CA LYS A 99 11.08 -2.42 -4.49
C LYS A 99 10.37 -2.86 -5.75
N LEU A 100 9.13 -3.32 -5.63
CA LEU A 100 8.30 -3.76 -6.74
C LEU A 100 8.15 -2.64 -7.77
N VAL A 101 7.81 -1.42 -7.35
CA VAL A 101 7.68 -0.27 -8.24
C VAL A 101 9.02 0.05 -8.93
N ASP A 102 10.15 -0.01 -8.22
CA ASP A 102 11.46 0.23 -8.81
C ASP A 102 11.84 -0.87 -9.84
N GLU A 103 11.33 -2.11 -9.71
CA GLU A 103 11.50 -3.20 -10.68
C GLU A 103 10.57 -3.13 -11.90
N LEU A 104 9.41 -2.47 -11.76
CA LEU A 104 8.38 -2.34 -12.78
C LEU A 104 8.55 -1.09 -13.68
N ASN A 105 9.47 -0.18 -13.33
CA ASN A 105 9.82 0.99 -14.15
C ASN A 105 11.09 0.72 -14.97
#